data_AF-A0AAU9NDP0-F1
#
_entry.id   AF-A0AAU9NDP0-F1
#
_cell.length_a   1.000
_cell.length_b   1.000
_cell.length_c   1.000
_cell.angle_alpha   90.00
_cell.angle_beta   90.00
_cell.angle_gamma   90.00
#
_symmetry.space_group_name_H-M   'P 1'
#
loop_
_entity.id
_entity.type
_entity.pdbx_description
1 polymer ?
#
loop_
_entity_poly.entity_id
_entity_poly.type
_entity_poly.pdbx_seq_one_letter_code
_entity_poly.pdbx_strand_id
1 'polypeptide(L)'
;MEDSKLSLLFTEFLLHVLMASVGINYGQITNNLPSPEHVVPLVKAIGATRVKLYDADPKCYLPATKITSIVVGNEVLTCNDTSLSGCLLPAMQSVHTTLVNLKLDSQISSRKHALYSSLINAYPFFAYKADLKQVSLDFVMFQIIAGIVDPCTKLHCDNMLFSQIDAFYAAISSLGYKKLPVQISKTGWLSKGDEDEVGASPENEKKYNEKI
;
A
#
# COMPACT_ATOMS: atom_id res chain seq x y z
N MET A 1 -12.92 29.21 -23.35
CA MET A 1 -13.62 28.33 -22.38
C MET A 1 -12.95 26.95 -22.28
N GLU A 2 -12.26 26.46 -23.32
CA GLU A 2 -11.41 25.25 -23.26
C GLU A 2 -10.08 25.47 -22.53
N ASP A 3 -9.37 26.58 -22.78
CA ASP A 3 -8.04 26.83 -22.19
C ASP A 3 -8.05 26.88 -20.65
N SER A 4 -9.12 27.42 -20.07
CA SER A 4 -9.31 27.51 -18.62
C SER A 4 -9.55 26.14 -18.00
N LYS A 5 -10.22 25.21 -18.70
CA LYS A 5 -10.42 23.83 -18.24
C LYS A 5 -9.14 23.02 -18.32
N LEU A 6 -8.36 23.21 -19.38
CA LEU A 6 -7.07 22.52 -19.54
C LEU A 6 -6.06 22.99 -18.48
N SER A 7 -6.01 24.30 -18.21
CA SER A 7 -5.20 24.85 -17.12
C SER A 7 -5.65 24.35 -15.74
N LEU A 8 -6.96 24.23 -15.50
CA LEU A 8 -7.48 23.70 -14.24
C LEU A 8 -7.13 22.22 -14.07
N LEU A 9 -7.34 21.39 -15.10
CA LEU A 9 -6.99 19.97 -15.12
C LEU A 9 -5.47 19.76 -14.94
N PHE A 10 -4.65 20.61 -15.56
CA PHE A 10 -3.20 20.54 -15.42
C PHE A 10 -2.75 20.96 -14.01
N THR A 11 -3.39 21.97 -13.42
CA THR A 11 -3.11 22.41 -12.04
C THR A 11 -3.58 21.36 -11.03
N GLU A 12 -4.75 20.75 -11.24
CA GLU A 12 -5.24 19.65 -10.42
C GLU A 12 -4.35 18.41 -10.56
N PHE A 13 -3.91 18.05 -11.77
CA PHE A 13 -2.98 16.96 -12.01
C PHE A 13 -1.63 17.21 -11.31
N LEU A 14 -1.06 18.41 -11.50
CA LEU A 14 0.19 18.80 -10.85
C LEU A 14 0.05 18.81 -9.32
N LEU A 15 -1.09 19.25 -8.79
CA LEU A 15 -1.40 19.17 -7.36
C LEU A 15 -1.48 17.72 -6.90
N HIS A 16 -2.11 16.81 -7.65
CA HIS A 16 -2.16 15.38 -7.29
C HIS A 16 -0.77 14.73 -7.31
N VAL A 17 0.08 15.06 -8.29
CA VAL A 17 1.48 14.58 -8.36
C VAL A 17 2.30 15.13 -7.20
N LEU A 18 2.16 16.41 -6.86
CA LEU A 18 2.83 17.04 -5.72
C LEU A 18 2.30 16.54 -4.36
N MET A 19 1.06 16.05 -4.31
CA MET A 19 0.42 15.48 -3.13
C MET A 19 0.58 13.95 -3.02
N ALA A 20 1.13 13.29 -4.04
CA ALA A 20 1.38 11.85 -4.02
C ALA A 20 2.48 11.56 -2.99
N SER A 21 2.06 11.07 -1.83
CA SER A 21 2.98 10.71 -0.76
C SER A 21 3.39 9.25 -0.94
N VAL A 22 4.64 9.04 -1.34
CA VAL A 22 5.27 7.72 -1.36
C VAL A 22 5.78 7.41 0.05
N GLY A 23 5.51 6.20 0.52
CA GLY A 23 5.95 5.72 1.82
C GLY A 23 6.66 4.39 1.73
N ILE A 24 7.44 4.09 2.76
CA ILE A 24 8.15 2.80 2.89
C ILE A 24 7.63 2.01 4.09
N ASN A 25 7.79 0.69 4.02
CA ASN A 25 7.57 -0.21 5.14
C ASN A 25 8.89 -0.38 5.91
N TYR A 26 8.91 -0.04 7.20
CA TYR A 26 10.09 -0.23 8.05
C TYR A 26 9.90 -1.48 8.91
N GLY A 27 10.39 -2.62 8.41
CA GLY A 27 10.38 -3.90 9.14
C GLY A 27 11.57 -4.01 10.09
N GLN A 28 11.33 -4.43 11.33
CA GLN A 28 12.34 -4.50 12.39
C GLN A 28 12.75 -5.93 12.78
N ILE A 29 12.26 -6.95 12.07
CA ILE A 29 12.57 -8.36 12.32
C ILE A 29 13.91 -8.71 11.68
N THR A 30 15.00 -8.16 12.22
CA THR A 30 16.39 -8.42 11.84
C THR A 30 17.34 -7.91 12.95
N ASN A 31 18.60 -8.34 12.95
CA ASN A 31 19.57 -8.09 14.02
C ASN A 31 20.62 -7.00 13.70
N ASN A 32 20.55 -6.36 12.52
CA ASN A 32 21.59 -5.46 12.03
C ASN A 32 21.08 -4.10 11.53
N LEU A 33 19.91 -3.66 12.00
CA LEU A 33 19.35 -2.37 11.59
C LEU A 33 20.06 -1.18 12.25
N PRO A 34 20.18 -0.04 11.54
CA PRO A 34 20.52 1.23 12.16
C PRO A 34 19.49 1.59 13.24
N SER A 35 19.89 2.35 14.25
CA SER A 35 18.92 2.89 15.22
C SER A 35 17.91 3.82 14.51
N PRO A 36 16.68 3.98 15.05
CA PRO A 36 15.65 4.83 14.43
C PRO A 36 16.13 6.26 14.10
N GLU A 37 16.99 6.84 14.94
CA GLU A 37 17.62 8.15 14.71
C GLU A 37 18.47 8.21 13.43
N HIS A 38 19.15 7.13 13.09
CA HIS A 38 19.95 7.01 11.86
C HIS A 38 19.12 6.62 10.65
N VAL A 39 17.93 6.05 10.84
CA VAL A 39 17.00 5.70 9.74
C VAL A 39 16.32 6.94 9.17
N VAL A 40 15.95 7.92 10.01
CA VAL A 40 15.21 9.11 9.55
C VAL A 40 15.94 9.90 8.44
N PRO A 41 17.25 10.18 8.53
CA PRO A 41 17.99 10.80 7.43
C PRO A 41 17.95 9.99 6.14
N LEU A 42 17.99 8.65 6.23
CA LEU A 42 17.94 7.76 5.06
C LEU A 42 16.57 7.83 4.38
N VAL A 43 15.48 7.79 5.15
CA VAL A 43 14.10 7.94 4.64
C VAL A 43 13.94 9.27 3.89
N LYS A 44 14.49 10.36 4.45
CA LYS A 44 14.47 11.66 3.78
C LYS A 44 15.32 11.68 2.51
N ALA A 45 16.49 11.05 2.51
CA ALA A 45 17.40 11.01 1.37
C ALA A 45 16.80 10.28 0.16
N ILE A 46 16.00 9.24 0.39
CA ILE A 46 15.28 8.52 -0.69
C ILE A 46 13.98 9.21 -1.11
N GLY A 47 13.63 10.37 -0.51
CA GLY A 47 12.43 11.13 -0.85
C GLY A 47 11.12 10.57 -0.28
N ALA A 48 11.17 9.54 0.58
CA ALA A 48 9.98 8.99 1.20
C ALA A 48 9.41 9.96 2.25
N THR A 49 8.10 10.17 2.22
CA THR A 49 7.41 11.12 3.10
C THR A 49 6.56 10.44 4.17
N ARG A 50 6.42 9.11 4.09
CA ARG A 50 5.69 8.29 5.06
C ARG A 50 6.45 7.01 5.39
N VAL A 51 6.27 6.55 6.62
CA VAL A 51 6.81 5.27 7.09
C VAL A 51 5.68 4.50 7.76
N LYS A 52 5.52 3.23 7.39
CA LYS A 52 4.66 2.28 8.10
C LYS A 52 5.51 1.45 9.06
N LEU A 53 5.14 1.51 10.33
CA LEU A 53 5.67 0.67 11.41
C LEU A 53 4.72 -0.51 11.66
N TYR A 54 5.27 -1.62 12.15
CA TYR A 54 4.52 -2.84 12.45
C TYR A 54 4.26 -3.04 13.94
N ASP A 55 5.01 -2.34 14.78
CA ASP A 55 4.86 -2.33 16.23
C ASP A 55 4.85 -0.89 16.77
N ALA A 56 4.64 -0.78 18.08
CA ALA A 56 4.67 0.46 18.82
C ALA A 56 5.99 0.58 19.61
N ASP A 57 7.15 0.42 18.96
CA ASP A 57 8.45 0.57 19.63
C ASP A 57 8.64 2.03 20.14
N PRO A 58 8.68 2.27 21.47
CA PRO A 58 8.87 3.60 22.06
C PRO A 58 10.15 4.30 21.56
N LYS A 59 11.17 3.54 21.13
CA LYS A 59 12.43 4.09 20.59
C LYS A 59 12.27 4.70 19.20
N CYS A 60 11.21 4.33 18.48
CA CYS A 60 10.87 4.92 17.18
C CYS A 60 10.04 6.22 17.30
N TYR A 61 9.63 6.59 18.52
CA TYR A 61 8.91 7.84 18.78
C TYR A 61 9.91 8.97 18.98
N LEU A 62 10.32 9.57 17.87
CA LEU A 62 10.91 10.89 17.92
C LEU A 62 9.83 11.89 18.36
N PRO A 63 10.14 12.89 19.21
CA PRO A 63 9.15 13.85 19.74
C PRO A 63 8.47 14.75 18.68
N ALA A 64 8.71 14.52 17.39
CA ALA A 64 8.12 15.23 16.25
C ALA A 64 7.42 14.31 15.22
N THR A 65 7.09 13.05 15.58
CA THR A 65 6.43 12.13 14.63
C THR A 65 4.94 12.44 14.52
N LYS A 66 4.50 12.86 13.32
CA LYS A 66 3.08 13.01 12.99
C LYS A 66 2.49 11.66 12.58
N ILE A 67 1.72 11.04 13.48
CA ILE A 67 0.95 9.82 13.17
C ILE A 67 -0.16 10.20 12.18
N THR A 68 -0.25 9.51 11.04
CA THR A 68 -1.23 9.80 9.97
C THR A 68 -2.34 8.76 9.83
N SER A 69 -2.14 7.57 10.39
CA SER A 69 -3.06 6.44 10.30
C SER A 69 -2.68 5.39 11.34
N ILE A 70 -3.68 4.71 11.91
CA ILE A 70 -3.50 3.51 12.74
C ILE A 70 -4.19 2.36 12.03
N VAL A 71 -3.46 1.26 11.82
CA VAL A 71 -3.95 0.06 11.15
C VAL A 71 -4.17 -1.02 12.20
N VAL A 72 -5.41 -1.47 12.36
CA VAL A 72 -5.76 -2.51 13.32
C VAL A 72 -5.78 -3.85 12.59
N GLY A 73 -4.81 -4.71 12.91
CA GLY A 73 -4.60 -6.00 12.26
C GLY A 73 -3.71 -5.94 11.01
N ASN A 74 -2.95 -7.00 10.77
CA ASN A 74 -2.22 -7.24 9.52
C ASN A 74 -2.62 -8.62 9.00
N GLU A 75 -3.29 -8.68 7.85
CA GLU A 75 -3.64 -9.95 7.17
C GLU A 75 -4.47 -10.93 8.05
N VAL A 76 -5.27 -10.39 8.97
CA VAL A 76 -6.07 -11.15 9.94
C VAL A 76 -7.15 -12.01 9.28
N LEU A 77 -7.67 -11.59 8.12
CA LEU A 77 -8.76 -12.32 7.45
C LEU A 77 -8.26 -13.47 6.56
N THR A 78 -6.95 -13.55 6.32
CA THR A 78 -6.34 -14.60 5.48
C THR A 78 -5.79 -15.76 6.30
N CYS A 79 -5.73 -15.65 7.63
CA CYS A 79 -5.38 -16.77 8.49
C CYS A 79 -6.60 -17.65 8.78
N ASN A 80 -6.42 -18.97 8.81
CA ASN A 80 -7.47 -19.94 9.18
C ASN A 80 -7.87 -19.89 10.67
N ASP A 81 -7.48 -18.85 11.40
CA ASP A 81 -7.83 -18.65 12.80
C ASP A 81 -9.05 -17.73 12.92
N THR A 82 -10.22 -18.35 13.11
CA THR A 82 -11.50 -17.65 13.23
C THR A 82 -11.59 -16.80 14.50
N SER A 83 -10.79 -17.10 15.54
CA SER A 83 -10.79 -16.34 16.79
C SER A 83 -10.24 -14.92 16.60
N LEU A 84 -9.22 -14.77 15.74
CA LEU A 84 -8.64 -13.47 15.41
C LEU A 84 -9.60 -12.62 14.58
N SER A 85 -10.33 -13.23 13.65
CA SER A 85 -11.30 -12.52 12.82
C SER A 85 -12.46 -11.95 13.64
N GLY A 86 -12.95 -12.67 14.65
CA GLY A 86 -14.03 -12.22 15.54
C GLY A 86 -13.65 -11.04 16.43
N CYS A 87 -12.36 -10.88 16.74
CA CYS A 87 -11.85 -9.81 17.59
C CYS A 87 -11.54 -8.51 16.82
N LEU A 88 -11.48 -8.56 15.48
CA LEU A 88 -11.00 -7.45 14.66
C LEU A 88 -11.90 -6.22 14.74
N LEU A 89 -13.21 -6.39 14.53
CA LEU A 89 -14.16 -5.27 14.58
C LEU A 89 -14.25 -4.66 16.00
N PRO A 90 -14.38 -5.43 17.09
CA PRO A 90 -14.29 -4.89 18.44
C PRO A 90 -13.00 -4.11 18.71
N ALA A 91 -11.85 -4.61 18.24
CA ALA A 91 -10.57 -3.91 18.39
C ALA A 91 -10.56 -2.57 17.65
N MET A 92 -11.05 -2.52 16.40
CA MET A 92 -11.18 -1.28 15.62
C MET A 92 -12.06 -0.25 16.32
N GLN A 93 -13.22 -0.68 16.86
CA GLN A 93 -14.15 0.17 17.59
C GLN A 93 -13.53 0.71 18.89
N SER A 94 -12.79 -0.13 19.62
CA SER A 94 -12.11 0.24 20.86
C SER A 94 -11.02 1.29 20.62
N VAL A 95 -10.17 1.09 19.60
CA VAL A 95 -9.15 2.07 19.20
C VAL A 95 -9.81 3.39 18.82
N HIS A 96 -10.83 3.37 17.96
CA HIS A 96 -11.55 4.58 17.57
C HIS A 96 -12.13 5.33 18.78
N THR A 97 -12.81 4.62 19.68
CA THR A 97 -13.41 5.20 20.89
C THR A 97 -12.35 5.85 21.78
N THR A 98 -11.20 5.19 21.94
CA THR A 98 -10.06 5.71 22.72
C THR A 98 -9.52 7.00 22.10
N LEU A 99 -9.33 7.03 20.78
CA LEU A 99 -8.83 8.23 20.08
C LEU A 99 -9.78 9.42 20.21
N VAL A 100 -11.09 9.17 20.11
CA VAL A 100 -12.13 10.19 20.31
C VAL A 100 -12.12 10.72 21.74
N ASN A 101 -12.06 9.82 22.73
CA ASN A 101 -12.04 10.20 24.15
C ASN A 101 -10.80 11.04 24.51
N LEU A 102 -9.65 10.72 23.92
CA LEU A 102 -8.41 11.47 24.07
C LEU A 102 -8.34 12.73 23.20
N LYS A 103 -9.33 12.98 22.33
CA LYS A 103 -9.36 14.08 21.36
C LYS A 103 -8.16 14.07 20.39
N LEU A 104 -7.65 12.88 20.10
CA LEU A 104 -6.54 12.64 19.17
C LEU A 104 -7.01 12.24 17.77
N ASP A 105 -8.29 11.94 17.60
CA ASP A 105 -8.93 11.58 16.32
C ASP A 105 -8.69 12.65 15.24
N SER A 106 -8.77 13.92 15.61
CA SER A 106 -8.50 15.05 14.71
C SER A 106 -7.01 15.28 14.42
N GLN A 107 -6.11 14.76 15.27
CA GLN A 107 -4.66 14.94 15.12
C GLN A 107 -4.03 13.85 14.25
N ILE A 108 -4.55 12.62 14.35
CA ILE A 108 -4.06 11.47 13.56
C ILE A 108 -4.45 11.59 12.09
N SER A 109 -5.56 12.26 11.78
CA SER A 109 -5.90 12.50 10.38
C SER A 109 -6.53 13.85 10.16
N SER A 110 -5.86 14.69 9.37
CA SER A 110 -6.45 15.94 8.85
C SER A 110 -7.56 15.68 7.82
N ARG A 111 -7.73 14.44 7.35
CA ARG A 111 -8.82 14.04 6.46
C ARG A 111 -9.69 13.01 7.17
N LYS A 112 -10.98 13.33 7.40
CA LYS A 112 -11.97 12.35 7.90
C LYS A 112 -11.98 11.04 7.10
N HIS A 113 -11.52 11.06 5.84
CA HIS A 113 -11.43 9.89 4.95
C HIS A 113 -10.27 8.92 5.24
N ALA A 114 -9.14 9.36 5.82
CA ALA A 114 -8.00 8.45 6.03
C ALA A 114 -8.19 7.51 7.25
N LEU A 115 -9.09 7.87 8.18
CA LEU A 115 -9.49 6.99 9.28
C LEU A 115 -10.29 5.76 8.80
N TYR A 116 -10.82 5.81 7.57
CA TYR A 116 -11.68 4.77 7.00
C TYR A 116 -11.19 4.31 5.63
N SER A 117 -9.87 4.29 5.39
CA SER A 117 -9.33 3.69 4.17
C SER A 117 -9.22 2.18 4.32
N SER A 118 -9.57 1.44 3.27
CA SER A 118 -9.13 0.05 3.13
C SER A 118 -7.65 0.05 2.75
N LEU A 119 -6.87 -0.76 3.45
CA LEU A 119 -5.45 -0.96 3.18
C LEU A 119 -5.26 -2.36 2.60
N ILE A 120 -4.61 -2.44 1.45
CA ILE A 120 -4.33 -3.71 0.78
C ILE A 120 -2.84 -3.95 0.65
N ASN A 121 -2.43 -5.20 0.74
CA ASN A 121 -1.10 -5.63 0.32
C ASN A 121 -1.25 -6.20 -1.09
N ALA A 122 -0.49 -5.69 -2.05
CA ALA A 122 -0.58 -6.09 -3.46
C ALA A 122 0.80 -6.46 -3.97
N TYR A 123 0.97 -7.74 -4.30
CA TYR A 123 2.25 -8.33 -4.66
C TYR A 123 2.12 -9.08 -5.99
N PRO A 124 2.40 -8.43 -7.13
CA PRO A 124 2.50 -9.07 -8.43
C PRO A 124 3.51 -10.23 -8.45
N PHE A 125 4.56 -10.16 -7.62
CA PHE A 125 5.56 -11.22 -7.47
C PHE A 125 4.93 -12.59 -7.20
N PHE A 126 4.00 -12.68 -6.23
CA PHE A 126 3.40 -13.97 -5.88
C PHE A 126 2.48 -14.51 -6.98
N ALA A 127 1.83 -13.62 -7.76
CA ALA A 127 1.05 -14.04 -8.92
C ALA A 127 1.95 -14.60 -10.02
N TYR A 128 3.11 -13.97 -10.28
CA TYR A 128 4.11 -14.48 -11.21
C TYR A 128 4.67 -15.84 -10.77
N LYS A 129 5.10 -15.94 -9.51
CA LYS A 129 5.61 -17.19 -8.92
C LYS A 129 4.61 -18.35 -9.05
N ALA A 130 3.31 -18.07 -8.85
CA ALA A 130 2.27 -19.10 -8.85
C ALA A 130 1.94 -19.65 -10.25
N ASP A 131 2.03 -18.84 -11.30
CA ASP A 131 1.72 -19.26 -12.68
C ASP A 131 2.65 -18.60 -13.71
N LEU A 132 3.88 -19.13 -13.79
CA LEU A 132 4.92 -18.67 -14.73
C LEU A 132 4.54 -18.83 -16.21
N LYS A 133 3.48 -19.60 -16.53
CA LYS A 133 3.05 -19.83 -17.91
C LYS A 133 2.02 -18.82 -18.37
N GLN A 134 1.10 -18.43 -17.49
CA GLN A 134 0.05 -17.47 -17.83
C GLN A 134 0.38 -16.04 -17.41
N VAL A 135 1.19 -15.86 -16.37
CA VAL A 135 1.65 -14.55 -15.91
C VAL A 135 3.04 -14.30 -16.45
N SER A 136 3.15 -13.45 -17.47
CA SER A 136 4.45 -13.08 -18.04
C SER A 136 5.20 -12.13 -17.12
N LEU A 137 6.53 -12.17 -17.18
CA LEU A 137 7.38 -11.22 -16.45
C LEU A 137 7.10 -9.77 -16.89
N ASP A 138 6.83 -9.55 -18.17
CA ASP A 138 6.50 -8.23 -18.72
C ASP A 138 5.24 -7.62 -18.08
N PHE A 139 4.20 -8.45 -17.86
CA PHE A 139 2.94 -8.02 -17.26
C PHE A 139 3.08 -7.58 -15.80
N VAL A 140 4.03 -8.17 -15.07
CA VAL A 140 4.29 -7.83 -13.66
C VAL A 140 5.39 -6.76 -13.50
N MET A 141 6.13 -6.45 -14.56
CA MET A 141 7.23 -5.47 -14.60
C MET A 141 6.86 -4.11 -15.22
N PHE A 142 5.55 -3.83 -15.39
CA PHE A 142 5.06 -2.59 -16.03
C PHE A 142 5.63 -2.37 -17.44
N GLN A 143 5.95 -3.44 -18.16
CA GLN A 143 6.37 -3.34 -19.56
C GLN A 143 5.16 -3.16 -20.46
N ILE A 144 5.36 -2.52 -21.61
CA ILE A 144 4.30 -2.33 -22.59
C ILE A 144 3.96 -3.70 -23.20
N ILE A 145 2.74 -4.15 -22.95
CA ILE A 145 2.16 -5.35 -23.54
C ILE A 145 0.84 -5.01 -24.25
N ALA A 146 0.26 -5.94 -25.00
CA ALA A 146 -1.09 -5.77 -25.56
C ALA A 146 -2.19 -5.65 -24.48
N GLY A 147 -1.83 -5.87 -23.22
CA GLY A 147 -2.70 -5.88 -22.04
C GLY A 147 -3.60 -7.11 -21.99
N ILE A 148 -4.25 -7.29 -20.83
CA ILE A 148 -5.22 -8.36 -20.60
C ILE A 148 -6.58 -7.70 -20.36
N VAL A 149 -7.61 -8.15 -21.07
CA VAL A 149 -8.98 -7.68 -20.81
C VAL A 149 -9.62 -8.59 -19.78
N ASP A 150 -10.01 -8.05 -18.63
CA ASP A 150 -10.73 -8.82 -17.61
C ASP A 150 -12.09 -9.29 -18.16
N PRO A 151 -12.37 -10.61 -18.20
CA PRO A 151 -13.65 -11.13 -18.68
C PRO A 151 -14.86 -10.57 -17.94
N CYS A 152 -14.72 -10.24 -16.66
CA CYS A 152 -15.80 -9.80 -15.78
C CYS A 152 -16.10 -8.31 -15.93
N THR A 153 -15.08 -7.45 -15.82
CA THR A 153 -15.26 -5.98 -15.83
C THR A 153 -15.11 -5.35 -17.22
N LYS A 154 -14.54 -6.09 -18.19
CA LYS A 154 -14.14 -5.57 -19.51
C LYS A 154 -13.10 -4.45 -19.46
N LEU A 155 -12.46 -4.25 -18.30
CA LEU A 155 -11.36 -3.31 -18.18
C LEU A 155 -10.11 -3.90 -18.81
N HIS A 156 -9.36 -3.02 -19.48
CA HIS A 156 -8.06 -3.35 -20.02
C HIS A 156 -7.02 -3.13 -18.92
N CYS A 157 -6.28 -4.19 -18.61
CA CYS A 157 -5.25 -4.19 -17.61
C CYS A 157 -3.88 -4.26 -18.26
N ASP A 158 -3.11 -3.18 -18.12
CA ASP A 158 -1.75 -3.08 -18.63
C ASP A 158 -0.73 -3.78 -17.72
N ASN A 159 -1.03 -3.91 -16.42
CA ASN A 159 -0.16 -4.59 -15.47
C ASN A 159 -0.94 -5.29 -14.34
N MET A 160 -0.27 -6.26 -13.72
CA MET A 160 -0.83 -7.08 -12.63
C MET A 160 -1.16 -6.30 -11.35
N LEU A 161 -0.37 -5.28 -10.99
CA LEU A 161 -0.63 -4.47 -9.79
C LEU A 161 -1.98 -3.77 -9.89
N PHE A 162 -2.27 -3.14 -11.04
CA PHE A 162 -3.58 -2.53 -11.28
C PHE A 162 -4.69 -3.57 -11.35
N SER A 163 -4.46 -4.73 -11.95
CA SER A 163 -5.44 -5.83 -11.91
C SER A 163 -5.80 -6.25 -10.49
N GLN A 164 -4.82 -6.35 -9.57
CA GLN A 164 -5.07 -6.68 -8.16
C GLN A 164 -5.88 -5.59 -7.45
N ILE A 165 -5.60 -4.32 -7.75
CA ILE A 165 -6.32 -3.17 -7.19
C ILE A 165 -7.76 -3.12 -7.71
N ASP A 166 -7.96 -3.31 -9.01
CA ASP A 166 -9.28 -3.30 -9.64
C ASP A 166 -10.14 -4.48 -9.17
N ALA A 167 -9.55 -5.67 -9.03
CA ALA A 167 -10.24 -6.83 -8.47
C ALA A 167 -10.72 -6.55 -7.04
N PHE A 168 -9.90 -5.90 -6.22
CA PHE A 168 -10.31 -5.48 -4.88
C PHE A 168 -11.44 -4.43 -4.93
N TYR A 169 -11.33 -3.42 -5.79
CA TYR A 169 -12.38 -2.41 -5.98
C TYR A 169 -13.71 -3.04 -6.42
N ALA A 170 -13.68 -3.99 -7.35
CA ALA A 170 -14.85 -4.72 -7.81
C ALA A 170 -15.49 -5.50 -6.65
N ALA A 171 -14.69 -6.20 -5.85
CA ALA A 171 -15.16 -6.95 -4.68
C ALA A 171 -15.85 -6.04 -3.64
N ILE A 172 -15.20 -4.97 -3.18
CA ILE A 172 -15.81 -4.06 -2.20
C ILE A 172 -17.03 -3.33 -2.76
N SER A 173 -17.04 -3.03 -4.06
CA SER A 173 -18.18 -2.41 -4.73
C SER A 173 -19.39 -3.33 -4.80
N SER A 174 -19.16 -4.64 -5.01
CA SER A 174 -20.23 -5.66 -4.98
C SER A 174 -20.88 -5.78 -3.61
N LEU A 175 -20.14 -5.47 -2.53
CA LEU A 175 -20.63 -5.40 -1.15
C LEU A 175 -21.29 -4.05 -0.82
N GLY A 176 -21.39 -3.13 -1.77
CA GLY A 176 -22.01 -1.81 -1.62
C GLY A 176 -21.06 -0.67 -1.25
N TYR A 177 -19.77 -0.92 -1.05
CA TYR A 177 -18.77 0.07 -0.61
C TYR A 177 -18.12 0.84 -1.77
N LYS A 178 -18.93 1.47 -2.62
CA LYS A 178 -18.49 2.11 -3.88
C LYS A 178 -17.59 3.34 -3.74
N LYS A 179 -17.53 3.95 -2.54
CA LYS A 179 -16.77 5.19 -2.27
C LYS A 179 -15.66 5.01 -1.24
N LEU A 180 -15.36 3.77 -0.89
CA LEU A 180 -14.36 3.47 0.11
C LEU A 180 -12.96 3.68 -0.50
N PRO A 181 -12.13 4.60 0.06
CA PRO A 181 -10.79 4.79 -0.44
C PRO A 181 -9.94 3.54 -0.24
N VAL A 182 -9.14 3.18 -1.24
CA VAL A 182 -8.17 2.08 -1.16
C VAL A 182 -6.76 2.64 -1.19
N GLN A 183 -5.91 2.14 -0.29
CA GLN A 183 -4.50 2.48 -0.20
C GLN A 183 -3.65 1.21 -0.25
N ILE A 184 -2.59 1.22 -1.05
CA ILE A 184 -1.60 0.15 -1.05
C ILE A 184 -0.73 0.32 0.19
N SER A 185 -0.78 -0.66 1.07
CA SER A 185 -0.06 -0.68 2.33
C SER A 185 1.30 -1.39 2.19
N LYS A 186 1.39 -2.35 1.26
CA LYS A 186 2.65 -3.00 0.87
C LYS A 186 2.60 -3.41 -0.59
N THR A 187 3.72 -3.23 -1.27
CA THR A 187 4.04 -3.80 -2.57
C THR A 187 5.56 -3.85 -2.69
N GLY A 188 6.09 -4.69 -3.56
CA GLY A 188 7.53 -4.84 -3.75
C GLY A 188 7.87 -6.12 -4.47
N TRP A 189 9.17 -6.30 -4.71
CA TRP A 189 9.72 -7.43 -5.43
C TRP A 189 10.98 -7.93 -4.73
N LEU A 190 11.21 -9.24 -4.70
CA LEU A 190 12.36 -9.79 -3.98
C LEU A 190 13.67 -9.61 -4.78
N SER A 191 14.69 -9.13 -4.09
CA SER A 191 16.06 -8.99 -4.61
C SER A 191 16.81 -10.32 -4.62
N LYS A 192 16.47 -11.19 -3.68
CA LYS A 192 17.00 -12.54 -3.50
C LYS A 192 15.87 -13.38 -2.92
N GLY A 193 15.65 -14.53 -3.53
CA GLY A 193 14.65 -15.49 -3.09
C GLY A 193 15.21 -16.90 -2.97
N ASP A 194 14.36 -17.81 -2.53
CA ASP A 194 14.63 -19.26 -2.50
C ASP A 194 14.63 -19.87 -3.90
N GLU A 195 14.98 -21.17 -4.03
CA GLU A 195 15.09 -21.85 -5.34
C GLU A 195 13.78 -21.86 -6.14
N ASP A 196 12.63 -21.81 -5.46
CA ASP A 196 11.29 -21.77 -6.06
C ASP A 196 10.78 -20.34 -6.31
N GLU A 197 11.55 -19.32 -5.95
CA GLU A 197 11.21 -17.89 -6.09
C GLU A 197 11.73 -17.31 -7.41
N VAL A 198 11.34 -17.97 -8.51
CA VAL A 198 11.72 -17.59 -9.86
C VAL A 198 11.36 -16.12 -10.14
N GLY A 199 12.33 -15.36 -10.64
CA GLY A 199 12.19 -13.93 -10.92
C GLY A 199 12.71 -13.02 -9.79
N ALA A 200 13.03 -13.55 -8.61
CA ALA A 200 13.74 -12.80 -7.58
C ALA A 200 15.18 -12.51 -8.04
N SER A 201 15.51 -11.24 -8.21
CA SER A 201 16.86 -10.79 -8.55
C SER A 201 17.01 -9.30 -8.25
N PRO A 202 18.24 -8.80 -8.00
CA PRO A 202 18.45 -7.37 -7.77
C PRO A 202 18.04 -6.52 -8.98
N GLU A 203 18.18 -7.06 -10.20
CA GLU A 203 17.77 -6.38 -11.43
C GLU A 203 16.25 -6.23 -11.52
N ASN A 204 15.49 -7.29 -11.26
CA ASN A 204 14.02 -7.23 -11.31
C ASN A 204 13.45 -6.42 -10.14
N GLU A 205 14.04 -6.52 -8.95
CA GLU A 205 13.64 -5.66 -7.83
C GLU A 205 13.77 -4.18 -8.19
N LYS A 206 14.94 -3.79 -8.71
CA LYS A 206 15.18 -2.42 -9.13
C LYS A 206 14.18 -1.99 -10.20
N LYS A 207 14.00 -2.79 -11.25
CA LYS A 207 13.05 -2.49 -12.34
C LYS A 207 11.62 -2.30 -11.83
N TYR A 208 11.17 -3.15 -10.90
CA TYR A 208 9.84 -3.06 -10.32
C TYR A 208 9.69 -1.79 -9.47
N ASN A 209 10.63 -1.55 -8.54
CA ASN A 209 10.56 -0.43 -7.61
C ASN A 209 10.77 0.94 -8.29
N GLU A 210 11.42 1.02 -9.44
CA GLU A 210 11.56 2.26 -10.23
C GLU A 210 10.27 2.65 -10.99
N LYS A 211 9.29 1.75 -11.09
CA LYS A 211 8.06 1.92 -11.89
C LYS A 211 6.81 2.18 -11.06
N ILE A 212 6.89 1.98 -9.75
CA ILE A 212 5.83 2.27 -8.77
C ILE A 212 5.92 3.70 -8.25
#